data_AF-A0A4Y2I058-F1
#
_entry.id   AF-A0A4Y2I058-F1
#
_cell.length_a   1.000
_cell.length_b   1.000
_cell.length_c   1.000
_cell.angle_alpha   90.00
_cell.angle_beta   90.00
_cell.angle_gamma   90.00
#
_symmetry.space_group_name_H-M   'P 1'
#
loop_
_entity.id
_entity.type
_entity.pdbx_description
1 polymer ?
#
loop_
_entity_poly.entity_id
_entity_poly.type
_entity_poly.pdbx_seq_one_letter_code
_entity_poly.pdbx_strand_id
1 'polypeptide(L)' 'TTGGDGTYLMAASKIKSKDKPLIGINSDPTRSLGHLCLPSFYTENFPEAVNRLKAGNFKYV' A
#
# COMPACT_ATOMS: atom_id res chain seq x y z
N THR A 1 -3.68 4.65 0.45
CA THR A 1 -3.01 5.90 0.87
C THR A 1 -1.69 6.02 0.14
N THR A 2 -1.17 7.22 -0.06
CA THR A 2 0.09 7.49 -0.78
C THR A 2 1.08 8.18 0.16
N GLY A 3 2.27 7.62 0.34
CA GLY A 3 3.29 8.11 1.27
C GLY A 3 4.11 6.98 1.89
N GLY A 4 4.86 7.26 2.95
CA GLY A 4 5.61 6.24 3.69
C GLY A 4 4.80 5.56 4.80
N ASP A 5 5.48 4.79 5.65
CA ASP A 5 4.89 4.02 6.75
C ASP A 5 4.13 4.91 7.75
N GLY A 6 4.62 6.12 8.04
CA GLY A 6 3.91 7.07 8.91
C GLY A 6 2.52 7.47 8.37
N THR A 7 2.42 7.66 7.05
CA THR A 7 1.14 7.94 6.38
C THR A 7 0.23 6.71 6.41
N TYR A 8 0.80 5.50 6.26
CA TYR A 8 0.06 4.26 6.43
C TYR A 8 -0.53 4.13 7.84
N LEU A 9 0.29 4.31 8.88
CA LEU A 9 -0.15 4.21 10.28
C LEU A 9 -1.20 5.27 10.64
N MET A 10 -1.05 6.49 10.14
CA MET A 10 -2.05 7.56 10.30
C MET A 10 -3.38 7.20 9.65
N ALA A 11 -3.37 6.54 8.48
CA ALA A 11 -4.60 6.05 7.86
C ALA A 11 -5.20 4.87 8.65
N ALA A 12 -4.36 3.94 9.12
CA ALA A 12 -4.77 2.78 9.91
C ALA A 12 -5.48 3.19 11.21
N SER A 13 -4.99 4.21 11.91
CA SER A 13 -5.60 4.70 13.17
C SER A 13 -7.04 5.21 13.01
N LYS A 14 -7.41 5.61 11.78
CA LYS A 14 -8.74 6.10 11.41
C LYS A 14 -9.70 4.98 10.96
N ILE A 15 -9.18 3.80 10.62
CA ILE A 15 -10.00 2.64 10.25
C ILE A 15 -10.41 1.92 11.54
N LYS A 16 -11.71 1.93 11.85
CA LYS A 16 -12.25 1.33 13.08
C LYS A 16 -12.75 -0.11 12.90
N SER A 17 -12.83 -0.57 11.65
CA SER A 17 -13.37 -1.88 11.32
C SER A 17 -12.45 -2.62 10.35
N LYS A 18 -12.41 -3.95 10.50
CA LYS A 18 -11.47 -4.85 9.83
C LYS A 18 -11.88 -5.20 8.39
N ASP A 19 -13.14 -4.94 8.03
CA ASP A 19 -13.71 -5.13 6.70
C ASP A 19 -13.23 -4.10 5.67
N LYS A 20 -12.60 -3.02 6.13
CA LYS A 20 -12.01 -1.99 5.27
C LYS A 20 -10.50 -2.22 5.11
N PRO A 21 -10.04 -2.85 4.02
CA PRO A 21 -8.60 -3.04 3.79
C PRO A 21 -7.89 -1.70 3.58
N LEU A 22 -6.67 -1.61 4.09
CA LEU A 22 -5.77 -0.47 3.87
C LEU A 22 -4.61 -0.91 2.98
N ILE A 23 -4.36 -0.13 1.92
CA ILE A 23 -3.24 -0.33 1.01
C ILE A 23 -2.37 0.93 1.05
N GLY A 24 -1.08 0.75 1.33
CA GLY A 24 -0.07 1.80 1.25
C GLY A 24 0.67 1.76 -0.08
N ILE A 25 0.76 2.91 -0.77
CA ILE A 25 1.59 3.07 -1.97
C ILE A 25 2.72 4.00 -1.59
N ASN A 26 3.96 3.52 -1.70
CA ASN A 26 5.12 4.34 -1.42
C ASN A 26 5.30 5.38 -2.53
N SER A 27 5.36 6.66 -2.17
CA SER A 27 5.51 7.76 -3.13
C SER A 27 6.97 8.08 -3.49
N ASP A 28 7.94 7.62 -2.68
CA ASP A 28 9.37 7.78 -2.94
C ASP A 28 10.12 6.49 -2.57
N PRO A 29 10.04 5.46 -3.43
CA PRO A 29 10.67 4.16 -3.18
C PRO A 29 12.20 4.22 -3.22
N THR A 30 12.79 5.27 -3.80
CA THR A 30 14.24 5.42 -3.93
C THR A 30 14.91 5.86 -2.63
N ARG A 31 14.19 6.64 -1.81
CA ARG A 31 14.70 7.18 -0.55
C ARG A 31 14.42 6.28 0.65
N SER A 32 13.32 5.54 0.60
CA SER A 32 12.92 4.60 1.64
C SER A 32 12.02 3.54 1.02
N LEU A 33 12.28 2.26 1.28
CA LEU A 33 11.43 1.18 0.76
C LEU A 33 10.04 1.18 1.41
N GLY A 34 9.94 1.53 2.69
CA GLY A 34 8.73 1.35 3.51
C GLY A 34 8.42 -0.13 3.77
N HIS A 35 8.14 -0.50 5.02
CA HIS A 35 7.81 -1.90 5.37
C HIS A 35 6.32 -2.21 5.29
N LEU A 36 5.46 -1.18 5.30
CA LEU A 36 4.00 -1.32 5.32
C LEU A 36 3.34 -0.97 3.97
N CYS A 37 4.10 -0.35 3.08
CA CYS A 37 3.65 -0.03 1.72
C CYS A 37 3.97 -1.17 0.75
N LEU A 38 3.31 -1.17 -0.41
CA LEU A 38 3.62 -2.11 -1.50
C LEU A 38 5.11 -2.01 -1.90
N PRO A 39 5.73 -3.14 -2.30
CA PRO A 39 7.09 -3.13 -2.85
C PRO A 39 7.25 -2.11 -3.97
N SER A 40 8.45 -1.52 -4.09
CA SER A 40 8.77 -0.47 -5.07
C SER A 40 8.39 -0.82 -6.51
N PHE A 41 8.52 -2.09 -6.89
CA PHE A 41 8.06 -2.61 -8.18
C PHE A 41 6.61 -2.23 -8.51
N TYR A 42 5.70 -2.27 -7.53
CA TYR A 42 4.28 -1.93 -7.71
C TYR A 42 4.01 -0.43 -7.61
N THR A 43 4.93 0.35 -7.04
CA THR A 43 4.89 1.81 -7.17
C THR A 43 5.27 2.22 -8.60
N GLU A 44 6.36 1.66 -9.13
CA GLU A 44 6.86 1.96 -10.47
C GLU A 44 5.92 1.42 -11.57
N ASN A 45 5.30 0.26 -11.33
CA ASN A 45 4.29 -0.33 -12.20
C ASN A 45 2.92 -0.34 -11.52
N PHE A 46 2.43 0.86 -11.21
CA PHE A 46 1.13 1.02 -10.56
C PHE A 46 -0.06 0.41 -11.33
N PRO A 47 -0.12 0.46 -12.68
CA PRO A 47 -1.20 -0.20 -13.42
C PRO A 47 -1.29 -1.71 -13.14
N GLU A 48 -0.16 -2.41 -13.06
CA GLU A 48 -0.13 -3.84 -12.73
C GLU A 48 -0.62 -4.09 -11.31
N ALA A 49 -0.20 -3.25 -10.35
CA ALA A 49 -0.68 -3.34 -8.98
C ALA A 49 -2.21 -3.25 -8.90
N VAL A 50 -2.81 -2.29 -9.63
CA VAL A 50 -4.27 -2.12 -9.69
C VAL A 50 -4.95 -3.33 -10.33
N ASN A 51 -4.40 -3.89 -11.41
CA ASN A 51 -4.96 -5.07 -12.06
C ASN A 51 -4.96 -6.29 -11.12
N ARG A 52 -3.86 -6.53 -10.40
CA ARG A 52 -3.78 -7.63 -9.43
C ARG A 52 -4.74 -7.44 -8.27
N LEU A 53 -4.90 -6.22 -7.76
CA LEU A 53 -5.87 -5.89 -6.72
C LEU A 53 -7.31 -6.17 -7.18
N LYS A 54 -7.67 -5.73 -8.40
CA LYS A 54 -9.00 -5.99 -8.99
C LYS A 54 -9.27 -7.48 -9.21
N ALA A 55 -8.24 -8.24 -9.56
CA ALA A 55 -8.31 -9.68 -9.77
C ALA A 55 -8.30 -10.50 -8.45
N GLY A 56 -8.18 -9.86 -7.28
CA GLY A 56 -8.03 -10.56 -6.00
C GLY A 56 -6.68 -11.26 -5.83
N ASN A 57 -5.70 -10.97 -6.68
CA ASN A 57 -4.38 -11.59 -6.70
C ASN A 57 -3.42 -10.87 -5.74
N PHE A 58 -3.72 -10.95 -4.44
CA PHE A 58 -2.90 -10.42 -3.36
C PHE A 58 -3.03 -11.29 -2.11
N LYS A 59 -2.17 -11.06 -1.11
CA LYS A 59 -2.25 -11.72 0.19
C LYS A 59 -2.25 -10.68 1.30
N TYR A 60 -3.01 -10.93 2.34
CA TYR A 60 -2.86 -10.22 3.61
C TYR A 60 -1.59 -10.73 4.30
N VAL A 61 -0.82 -9.81 4.87
CA VAL A 61 0.33 -10.07 5.73
C VAL A 61 -0.03 -9.75 7.17
#